data_AF-A0A2W4YLK2-F1
#
_entry.id   AF-A0A2W4YLK2-F1
#
_cell.length_a   1.000
_cell.length_b   1.000
_cell.length_c   1.000
_cell.angle_alpha   90.00
_cell.angle_beta   90.00
_cell.angle_gamma   90.00
#
_symmetry.space_group_name_H-M   'P 1'
#
loop_
_entity.id
_entity.type
_entity.pdbx_description
1 polymer ?
#
loop_
_entity_poly.entity_id
_entity_poly.type
_entity_poly.pdbx_seq_one_letter_code
_entity_poly.pdbx_strand_id
1 'polypeptide(L)'
;MTRSGYFWRLALSIVIDIADFTLGRIPVFGTVTDGVGTIVLFALWGPAGLVNAWELIDVTDQADGFIPTATFIALYVGWRQGIFGGGSRDVTPTSQDAP
;
A
#
# COMPACT_ATOMS: atom_id res chain seq x y z
N MET A 1 -7.25 11.85 2.82
CA MET A 1 -6.68 11.47 1.51
C MET A 1 -7.83 11.43 0.50
N THR A 2 -7.63 11.90 -0.73
CA THR A 2 -8.67 11.78 -1.79
C THR A 2 -8.62 10.38 -2.42
N ARG A 3 -9.70 9.92 -3.05
CA ARG A 3 -9.77 8.59 -3.70
C ARG A 3 -8.71 8.42 -4.79
N SER A 4 -8.46 9.44 -5.60
CA SER A 4 -7.39 9.42 -6.61
C SER A 4 -6.00 9.38 -5.96
N GLY A 5 -5.79 10.15 -4.88
CA GLY A 5 -4.52 10.13 -4.13
C GLY A 5 -4.22 8.76 -3.51
N TYR A 6 -5.25 8.03 -3.08
CA TYR A 6 -5.11 6.66 -2.61
C TYR A 6 -4.57 5.73 -3.70
N PHE A 7 -5.18 5.73 -4.89
CA PHE A 7 -4.75 4.84 -5.98
C PHE A 7 -3.34 5.17 -6.48
N TRP A 8 -2.94 6.44 -6.48
CA TRP A 8 -1.55 6.81 -6.77
C TRP A 8 -0.56 6.26 -5.75
N ARG A 9 -0.88 6.36 -4.46
CA ARG A 9 -0.05 5.79 -3.38
C ARG A 9 -0.01 4.27 -3.45
N LEU A 10 -1.12 3.62 -3.80
CA LEU A 10 -1.18 2.17 -4.04
C LEU A 10 -0.29 1.77 -5.23
N ALA A 11 -0.34 2.50 -6.34
CA ALA A 11 0.51 2.25 -7.49
C ALA A 11 2.00 2.39 -7.13
N LEU A 12 2.36 3.41 -6.33
CA LEU A 12 3.72 3.56 -5.81
C LEU A 12 4.13 2.39 -4.91
N SER A 13 3.25 1.93 -4.01
CA SER A 13 3.51 0.75 -3.18
C SER A 13 3.77 -0.52 -4.01
N ILE A 14 3.04 -0.73 -5.10
CA ILE A 14 3.28 -1.85 -6.02
C ILE A 14 4.65 -1.71 -6.70
N VAL A 15 5.03 -0.51 -7.13
CA VAL A 15 6.34 -0.26 -7.75
C VAL A 15 7.49 -0.50 -6.75
N ILE A 16 7.30 -0.12 -5.49
CA ILE A 16 8.25 -0.38 -4.40
C ILE A 16 8.44 -1.88 -4.23
N ASP A 17 7.37 -2.65 -4.06
CA ASP A 17 7.47 -4.12 -3.92
C ASP A 17 8.16 -4.77 -5.13
N ILE A 18 7.92 -4.27 -6.36
CA ILE A 18 8.63 -4.76 -7.56
C ILE A 18 10.13 -4.45 -7.48
N ALA A 19 10.50 -3.25 -7.04
CA ALA A 19 11.90 -2.88 -6.86
C ALA A 19 12.54 -3.78 -5.79
N ASP A 20 11.88 -4.00 -4.67
CA ASP A 20 12.35 -4.84 -3.56
C ASP A 20 12.51 -6.31 -4.00
N PHE A 21 11.59 -6.83 -4.82
CA PHE A 21 11.74 -8.16 -5.45
C PHE A 21 12.99 -8.31 -6.33
N THR A 22 13.48 -7.22 -6.88
CA THR A 22 14.67 -7.22 -7.76
C THR A 22 15.96 -6.89 -7.03
N LEU A 23 15.91 -5.96 -6.07
CA LEU A 23 17.09 -5.43 -5.38
C LEU A 23 17.37 -6.13 -4.05
N GLY A 24 16.33 -6.59 -3.33
CA GLY A 24 16.45 -7.36 -2.08
C GLY A 24 17.10 -8.73 -2.27
N ARG A 25 17.24 -9.21 -3.52
CA ARG A 25 17.99 -10.43 -3.86
C ARG A 25 19.50 -10.22 -3.93
N ILE A 26 19.98 -8.98 -3.85
CA ILE A 26 21.40 -8.64 -3.85
C ILE A 26 21.83 -8.48 -2.38
N PRO A 27 22.67 -9.37 -1.85
CA PRO A 27 23.15 -9.27 -0.48
C PRO A 27 23.77 -7.89 -0.21
N VAL A 28 23.53 -7.30 0.97
CA VAL A 28 23.93 -5.93 1.38
C VAL A 28 23.04 -4.81 0.82
N PHE A 29 22.36 -5.01 -0.32
CA PHE A 29 21.42 -4.02 -0.84
C PHE A 29 20.09 -4.04 -0.08
N GLY A 30 19.62 -5.23 0.32
CA GLY A 30 18.42 -5.44 1.16
C GLY A 30 18.41 -4.54 2.40
N THR A 31 19.41 -4.68 3.26
CA THR A 31 19.47 -3.95 4.54
C THR A 31 19.47 -2.42 4.41
N VAL A 32 19.94 -1.87 3.27
CA VAL A 32 19.88 -0.42 2.98
C VAL A 32 18.52 -0.04 2.40
N THR A 33 17.95 -0.88 1.54
CA THR A 33 16.61 -0.67 0.99
C THR A 33 15.53 -0.76 2.06
N ASP A 34 15.66 -1.58 3.09
CA ASP A 34 14.61 -1.75 4.11
C ASP A 34 14.47 -0.51 5.01
N GLY A 35 15.60 0.13 5.34
CA GLY A 35 15.62 1.40 6.07
C GLY A 35 15.01 2.55 5.26
N VAL A 36 15.33 2.61 3.96
CA VAL A 36 14.75 3.61 3.04
C VAL A 36 13.27 3.32 2.79
N GLY A 37 12.92 2.06 2.57
CA GLY A 37 11.56 1.56 2.36
C GLY A 37 10.66 1.91 3.53
N THR A 38 11.11 1.67 4.76
CA THR A 38 10.39 2.06 5.99
C THR A 38 10.11 3.56 6.05
N ILE A 39 11.08 4.42 5.69
CA ILE A 39 10.89 5.88 5.66
C ILE A 39 9.88 6.28 4.57
N VAL A 40 10.00 5.70 3.38
CA VAL A 40 9.11 5.96 2.24
C VAL A 40 7.68 5.52 2.55
N LEU A 41 7.50 4.33 3.13
CA LEU A 41 6.21 3.81 3.55
C LEU A 41 5.60 4.59 4.70
N PHE A 42 6.41 5.06 5.66
CA PHE A 42 5.94 5.99 6.68
C PHE A 42 5.45 7.31 6.07
N ALA A 43 6.14 7.84 5.06
CA ALA A 43 5.69 9.05 4.35
C ALA A 43 4.41 8.81 3.54
N LEU A 44 4.26 7.63 2.92
CA LEU A 44 3.11 7.28 2.08
C LEU A 44 1.86 6.91 2.89
N TRP A 45 2.02 6.21 4.02
CA TRP A 45 0.90 5.60 4.75
C TRP A 45 0.87 5.97 6.24
N GLY A 46 1.79 6.82 6.71
CA GLY A 46 1.87 7.25 8.11
C GLY A 46 2.36 6.12 9.02
N PRO A 47 1.91 6.05 10.29
CA PRO A 47 2.34 5.02 11.24
C PRO A 47 2.12 3.58 10.76
N ALA A 48 1.17 3.33 9.86
CA ALA A 48 0.97 2.02 9.26
C ALA A 48 2.18 1.55 8.43
N GLY A 49 2.96 2.49 7.88
CA GLY A 49 4.20 2.21 7.17
C GLY A 49 5.34 1.72 8.07
N LEU A 50 5.25 1.90 9.40
CA LEU A 50 6.25 1.36 10.33
C LEU A 50 6.19 -0.17 10.44
N VAL A 51 5.11 -0.80 9.97
CA VAL A 51 5.02 -2.27 9.88
C VAL A 51 6.12 -2.81 8.96
N ASN A 52 6.59 -2.01 7.98
CA ASN A 52 7.72 -2.35 7.13
C ASN A 52 9.04 -2.51 7.90
N ALA A 53 9.16 -1.89 9.09
CA ALA A 53 10.36 -2.03 9.91
C ALA A 53 10.55 -3.46 10.45
N TRP A 54 9.55 -4.34 10.34
CA TRP A 54 9.70 -5.77 10.61
C TRP A 54 10.72 -6.43 9.68
N GLU A 55 10.90 -5.92 8.47
CA GLU A 55 11.87 -6.44 7.49
C GLU A 55 13.31 -6.30 8.00
N LEU A 56 13.61 -5.27 8.81
CA LEU A 56 14.90 -5.12 9.50
C LEU A 56 15.24 -6.26 10.47
N ILE A 57 14.27 -7.09 10.85
CA ILE A 57 14.44 -8.25 11.72
C ILE A 57 14.73 -9.52 10.90
N ASP A 58 14.38 -9.55 9.60
CA ASP A 58 14.73 -10.64 8.71
C ASP A 58 16.13 -10.48 8.13
N VAL A 59 17.13 -10.80 8.96
CA VAL A 59 18.56 -10.75 8.62
C VAL A 59 18.97 -11.67 7.45
N THR A 60 18.05 -12.45 6.90
CA THR A 60 18.29 -13.35 5.77
C THR A 60 17.95 -12.74 4.41
N ASP A 61 17.33 -11.55 4.40
CA ASP A 61 16.78 -10.86 3.22
C ASP A 61 15.81 -11.74 2.38
N GLN A 62 15.31 -12.86 2.95
CA GLN A 62 14.48 -13.82 2.21
C GLN A 62 13.02 -13.40 2.14
N ALA A 63 12.50 -12.72 3.17
CA ALA A 63 11.14 -12.22 3.21
C ALA A 63 10.95 -10.95 2.38
N ASP A 64 11.96 -10.04 2.33
CA ASP A 64 11.94 -8.83 1.50
C ASP A 64 11.76 -9.13 0.01
N GLY A 65 12.38 -10.23 -0.44
CA GLY A 65 12.25 -10.71 -1.81
C GLY A 65 11.00 -11.54 -2.10
N PHE A 66 10.06 -11.68 -1.15
CA PHE A 66 8.88 -12.55 -1.32
C PHE A 66 7.54 -11.95 -0.87
N ILE A 67 7.52 -11.05 0.11
CA ILE A 67 6.29 -10.49 0.68
C ILE A 67 6.08 -9.07 0.14
N PRO A 68 4.99 -8.79 -0.59
CA PRO A 68 4.69 -7.43 -1.06
C PRO A 68 4.11 -6.58 0.09
N THR A 69 4.95 -6.28 1.08
CA THR A 69 4.59 -5.61 2.33
C THR A 69 4.02 -4.22 2.07
N ALA A 70 4.58 -3.47 1.12
CA ALA A 70 4.12 -2.12 0.80
C ALA A 70 2.69 -2.13 0.27
N THR A 71 2.39 -3.07 -0.63
CA THR A 71 1.05 -3.28 -1.17
C THR A 71 0.07 -3.73 -0.10
N PHE A 72 0.46 -4.63 0.81
CA PHE A 72 -0.42 -5.05 1.90
C PHE A 72 -0.76 -3.91 2.85
N ILE A 73 0.20 -3.05 3.21
CA ILE A 73 -0.05 -1.85 4.00
C ILE A 73 -1.03 -0.91 3.27
N ALA A 74 -0.83 -0.69 1.97
CA ALA A 74 -1.72 0.13 1.15
C ALA A 74 -3.17 -0.42 1.11
N LEU A 75 -3.34 -1.73 0.97
CA LEU A 75 -4.64 -2.38 0.98
C LEU A 75 -5.29 -2.30 2.37
N TYR A 76 -4.53 -2.54 3.43
CA TYR A 76 -5.02 -2.41 4.81
C TYR A 76 -5.52 -0.99 5.09
N VAL A 77 -4.75 0.03 4.71
CA VAL A 77 -5.15 1.43 4.89
C VAL A 77 -6.38 1.77 4.04
N GLY A 78 -6.45 1.29 2.80
CA GLY A 78 -7.62 1.47 1.93
C GLY A 78 -8.90 0.88 2.51
N TRP A 79 -8.80 -0.31 3.09
CA TRP A 79 -9.92 -0.96 3.79
C TRP A 79 -10.34 -0.18 5.03
N ARG A 80 -9.38 0.22 5.89
CA ARG A 80 -9.65 1.03 7.09
C ARG A 80 -10.28 2.39 6.78
N GLN A 81 -9.97 2.96 5.62
CA GLN A 81 -10.53 4.23 5.16
C GLN A 81 -11.83 4.08 4.37
N GLY A 82 -12.34 2.85 4.19
CA GLY A 82 -13.60 2.59 3.48
C GLY A 82 -13.53 2.83 1.97
N ILE A 83 -12.35 2.90 1.36
CA ILE A 83 -12.16 3.14 -0.09
C ILE A 83 -12.84 2.05 -0.94
N PHE A 84 -12.93 0.83 -0.40
CA PHE A 84 -13.51 -0.34 -1.06
C PHE A 84 -15.03 -0.50 -0.83
N GLY A 85 -15.65 0.37 -0.01
CA GLY A 85 -17.08 0.34 0.28
C GLY A 85 -17.91 1.23 -0.65
N GLY A 86 -18.73 0.60 -1.50
CA GLY A 86 -20.05 1.09 -1.98
C GLY A 86 -20.11 2.33 -2.87
N GLY A 87 -20.35 2.12 -4.17
CA GLY A 87 -20.84 3.16 -5.09
C GLY A 87 -21.68 2.58 -6.22
N SER A 88 -22.99 2.43 -5.95
CA SER A 88 -24.14 2.53 -6.88
C SER A 88 -25.36 1.79 -6.32
N ARG A 89 -26.05 2.40 -5.35
CA ARG A 89 -27.45 2.09 -5.03
C ARG A 89 -28.11 3.34 -4.42
N ASP A 90 -28.31 4.36 -5.25
CA ASP A 90 -29.35 5.36 -5.02
C ASP A 90 -29.62 6.06 -6.35
N VAL A 91 -30.37 5.36 -7.21
CA VAL A 91 -31.23 6.04 -8.17
C VAL A 91 -32.63 5.70 -7.73
N THR A 92 -33.17 6.47 -6.79
CA THR A 92 -34.62 6.55 -6.61
C THR A 92 -35.13 7.32 -7.83
N PRO A 93 -35.82 6.70 -8.78
CA PRO A 93 -36.53 7.48 -9.79
C PRO A 93 -37.61 8.23 -9.02
N THR A 94 -37.47 9.53 -8.89
CA THR A 94 -38.57 10.39 -8.47
C THR A 94 -39.67 10.18 -9.49
N SER A 95 -40.72 9.47 -9.08
CA SER A 95 -41.98 9.39 -9.79
C SER A 95 -42.55 10.80 -9.88
N GLN A 96 -42.32 11.44 -11.01
CA GLN A 96 -42.95 12.69 -11.40
C GLN A 96 -43.36 12.51 -12.85
N ASP A 97 -44.61 12.10 -13.03
CA ASP A 97 -45.46 12.43 -14.18
C ASP A 97 -46.86 11.87 -13.91
N ALA A 98 -47.68 12.70 -13.27
CA ALA A 98 -49.13 12.60 -13.32
C ALA A 98 -49.70 14.02 -13.44
N PRO A 99 -50.17 14.39 -14.63
CA PRO A 99 -51.35 15.23 -14.79
C PRO A 99 -52.60 14.38 -15.08
#